data_AF-A0A4S4H8G7-F1
#
_entry.id   AF-A0A4S4H8G7-F1
#
_cell.length_a   1.000
_cell.length_b   1.000
_cell.length_c   1.000
_cell.angle_alpha   90.00
_cell.angle_beta   90.00
_cell.angle_gamma   90.00
#
_symmetry.space_group_name_H-M   'P 1'
#
loop_
_entity.id
_entity.type
_entity.pdbx_description
1 polymer ?
#
loop_
_entity_poly.entity_id
_entity_poly.type
_entity_poly.pdbx_seq_one_letter_code
_entity_poly.pdbx_strand_id
1 'polypeptide(L)'
;MEKSLFKTALAASLLALSMTSCNILNPGPVPENIVGDEPGELQAKIGELLEKAGTDSAKVEFAEIYTSFINQQNDNIANAHVQIVSPDDKDKMVQYSWSDMKDRRNMYERFELTVATHLDNDVVDTYEGYKDMLFDYGDIKVYLENLPTYCKEALEASGYKDKGYICDFMISKDDVNIGVKHKDGGFSKTYKISNDGQHIVVPE
;
A
#
# COMPACT_ATOMS: atom_id res chain seq x y z
N MET A 1 53.76 0.25 -49.39
CA MET A 1 53.49 -1.19 -49.57
C MET A 1 53.74 -1.85 -48.22
N GLU A 2 52.86 -2.76 -47.82
CA GLU A 2 52.92 -3.59 -46.59
C GLU A 2 52.58 -2.89 -45.26
N LYS A 3 51.94 -3.52 -44.28
CA LYS A 3 50.77 -4.43 -44.17
C LYS A 3 50.62 -4.71 -42.67
N SER A 4 49.44 -4.45 -42.10
CA SER A 4 48.90 -5.11 -40.88
C SER A 4 49.69 -4.93 -39.56
N LEU A 5 49.13 -5.04 -38.36
CA LEU A 5 48.04 -5.85 -37.84
C LEU A 5 47.28 -5.10 -36.75
N PHE A 6 45.96 -5.26 -36.78
CA PHE A 6 45.03 -5.01 -35.69
C PHE A 6 45.45 -5.78 -34.42
N LYS A 7 45.40 -5.10 -33.28
CA LYS A 7 45.20 -5.74 -31.97
C LYS A 7 43.93 -5.15 -31.36
N THR A 8 42.84 -5.90 -31.50
CA THR A 8 41.59 -5.70 -30.78
C THR A 8 41.85 -5.97 -29.30
N ALA A 9 41.92 -4.92 -28.49
CA ALA A 9 41.79 -5.04 -27.04
C ALA A 9 40.30 -5.00 -26.72
N LEU A 10 39.76 -6.14 -26.31
CA LEU A 10 38.41 -6.26 -25.78
C LEU A 10 38.37 -5.54 -24.42
N ALA A 11 37.95 -4.27 -24.42
CA ALA A 11 37.63 -3.58 -23.19
C ALA A 11 36.32 -4.16 -22.66
N ALA A 12 36.41 -5.08 -21.71
CA ALA A 12 35.27 -5.44 -20.88
C ALA A 12 34.92 -4.21 -20.04
N SER A 13 33.91 -3.46 -20.47
CA SER A 13 33.24 -2.47 -19.63
C SER A 13 32.60 -3.21 -18.46
N LEU A 14 33.33 -3.30 -17.35
CA LEU A 14 32.77 -3.59 -16.04
C LEU A 14 31.75 -2.48 -15.76
N LEU A 15 30.47 -2.78 -15.95
CA LEU A 15 29.39 -2.03 -15.31
C LEU A 15 29.60 -2.21 -13.81
N ALA A 16 30.30 -1.25 -13.20
CA ALA A 16 30.25 -1.07 -11.77
C ALA A 16 28.82 -0.64 -11.45
N LEU A 17 27.99 -1.59 -11.03
CA LEU A 17 26.77 -1.28 -10.29
C LEU A 17 27.23 -0.64 -8.98
N SER A 18 27.32 0.68 -8.96
CA SER A 18 27.38 1.44 -7.72
C SER A 18 26.00 1.30 -7.07
N MET A 19 25.80 0.21 -6.34
CA MET A 19 24.77 0.17 -5.32
C MET A 19 25.20 1.13 -4.22
N THR A 20 24.81 2.39 -4.34
CA THR A 20 24.69 3.27 -3.17
C THR A 20 23.54 2.74 -2.33
N SER A 21 23.78 1.63 -1.62
CA SER A 21 22.98 1.23 -0.46
C SER A 21 23.40 2.08 0.74
N CYS A 22 23.25 3.40 0.61
CA CYS A 22 23.36 4.29 1.75
C CYS A 22 21.98 4.35 2.43
N ASN A 23 21.72 3.34 3.24
CA ASN A 23 21.05 3.49 4.51
C ASN A 23 21.15 2.15 5.25
N ILE A 24 22.19 2.03 6.08
CA ILE A 24 22.18 1.14 7.23
C ILE A 24 21.09 1.69 8.16
N LEU A 25 19.83 1.41 7.84
CA LEU A 25 18.69 1.72 8.68
C LEU A 25 18.65 0.61 9.72
N ASN A 26 18.98 0.96 10.96
CA ASN A 26 18.42 0.22 12.08
C ASN A 26 16.90 0.36 11.93
N PRO A 27 16.16 -0.71 11.56
CA PRO A 27 14.84 -0.58 10.95
C PRO A 27 13.72 -0.14 11.90
N GLY A 28 14.06 0.38 13.09
CA GLY A 28 13.11 0.69 14.14
C GLY A 28 12.63 -0.57 14.89
N PRO A 29 11.75 -0.44 15.88
CA PRO A 29 11.09 -1.57 16.51
C PRO A 29 10.14 -2.27 15.52
N VAL A 30 9.80 -3.54 15.78
CA VAL A 30 8.75 -4.25 15.03
C VAL A 30 7.43 -3.48 15.18
N PRO A 31 6.58 -3.40 14.13
CA PRO A 31 5.29 -2.72 14.23
C PRO A 31 4.44 -3.25 15.39
N GLU A 32 3.82 -2.33 16.12
CA GLU A 32 2.92 -2.68 17.23
C GLU A 32 1.45 -2.62 16.82
N ASN A 33 1.14 -1.81 15.80
CA ASN A 33 -0.20 -1.56 15.25
C ASN A 33 -0.16 -1.46 13.72
N ILE A 34 -1.33 -1.25 13.12
CA ILE A 34 -1.50 -0.94 11.69
C ILE A 34 -0.89 0.41 11.33
N VAL A 35 -0.42 0.53 10.08
CA VAL A 35 0.00 1.84 9.53
C VAL A 35 -1.22 2.75 9.41
N GLY A 36 -1.15 3.92 10.05
CA GLY A 36 -2.21 4.92 10.07
C GLY A 36 -2.97 5.02 11.40
N ASP A 37 -2.57 4.23 12.40
CA ASP A 37 -3.09 4.36 13.78
C ASP A 37 -2.68 5.71 14.40
N GLU A 38 -1.59 6.30 13.91
CA GLU A 38 -1.13 7.63 14.30
C GLU A 38 -1.41 8.70 13.22
N PRO A 39 -1.70 9.96 13.60
CA PRO A 39 -1.95 11.03 12.65
C PRO A 39 -0.80 11.24 11.67
N GLY A 40 -1.09 11.25 10.37
CA GLY A 40 -0.11 11.52 9.32
C GLY A 40 0.68 10.28 8.86
N GLU A 41 0.62 9.16 9.58
CA GLU A 41 1.46 7.99 9.30
C GLU A 41 1.14 7.35 7.95
N LEU A 42 -0.15 7.15 7.66
CA LEU A 42 -0.57 6.57 6.38
C LEU A 42 -0.30 7.53 5.21
N GLN A 43 -0.52 8.85 5.38
CA GLN A 43 -0.15 9.83 4.34
C GLN A 43 1.34 9.76 4.01
N ALA A 44 2.21 9.69 5.02
CA ALA A 44 3.64 9.58 4.82
C ALA A 44 4.01 8.27 4.10
N LYS A 45 3.42 7.14 4.52
CA LYS A 45 3.66 5.84 3.87
C LYS A 45 3.20 5.82 2.42
N ILE A 46 2.04 6.40 2.11
CA ILE A 46 1.57 6.56 0.72
C ILE A 46 2.60 7.39 -0.06
N GLY A 47 3.06 8.52 0.49
CA GLY A 47 4.09 9.33 -0.14
C GLY A 47 5.36 8.55 -0.50
N GLU A 48 5.86 7.71 0.40
CA GLU A 48 7.01 6.84 0.15
C GLU A 48 6.76 5.81 -0.97
N LEU A 49 5.55 5.23 -1.03
CA LEU A 49 5.16 4.29 -2.08
C LEU A 49 5.05 5.00 -3.44
N LEU A 50 4.50 6.22 -3.49
CA LEU A 50 4.40 7.02 -4.70
C LEU A 50 5.78 7.47 -5.22
N GLU A 51 6.69 7.85 -4.32
CA GLU A 51 8.07 8.19 -4.70
C GLU A 51 8.76 7.00 -5.39
N LYS A 52 8.58 5.78 -4.86
CA LYS A 52 9.09 4.54 -5.48
C LYS A 52 8.43 4.22 -6.82
N ALA A 53 7.20 4.67 -7.02
CA ALA A 53 6.51 4.57 -8.30
C ALA A 53 6.93 5.65 -9.31
N GLY A 54 7.72 6.65 -8.90
CA GLY A 54 8.10 7.76 -9.77
C GLY A 54 6.95 8.76 -10.01
N THR A 55 5.98 8.83 -9.09
CA THR A 55 4.85 9.76 -9.15
C THR A 55 4.65 10.51 -7.84
N ASP A 56 3.60 11.31 -7.73
CA ASP A 56 3.26 12.11 -6.56
C ASP A 56 1.74 12.23 -6.37
N SER A 57 1.31 12.75 -5.22
CA SER A 57 -0.09 12.90 -4.85
C SER A 57 -0.89 13.87 -5.74
N ALA A 58 -0.22 14.68 -6.56
CA ALA A 58 -0.88 15.60 -7.49
C ALA A 58 -1.16 14.96 -8.86
N LYS A 59 -0.58 13.80 -9.17
CA LYS A 59 -0.69 13.14 -10.47
C LYS A 59 -1.26 11.73 -10.41
N VAL A 60 -1.17 11.08 -9.26
CA VAL A 60 -1.58 9.69 -9.10
C VAL A 60 -3.10 9.53 -9.22
N GLU A 61 -3.50 8.46 -9.90
CA GLU A 61 -4.86 7.95 -9.95
C GLU A 61 -4.83 6.57 -9.26
N PHE A 62 -5.58 6.41 -8.17
CA PHE A 62 -5.61 5.19 -7.37
C PHE A 62 -6.78 4.30 -7.78
N ALA A 63 -6.59 2.99 -7.67
CA ALA A 63 -7.66 1.99 -7.68
C ALA A 63 -7.95 1.46 -6.28
N GLU A 64 -6.93 1.35 -5.44
CA GLU A 64 -7.05 0.88 -4.06
C GLU A 64 -5.92 1.43 -3.19
N ILE A 65 -6.25 1.71 -1.93
CA ILE A 65 -5.28 1.85 -0.85
C ILE A 65 -5.67 0.87 0.23
N TYR A 66 -4.71 0.09 0.72
CA TYR A 66 -4.96 -0.90 1.75
C TYR A 66 -3.81 -0.93 2.74
N THR A 67 -4.15 -1.02 4.01
CA THR A 67 -3.21 -1.38 5.06
C THR A 67 -3.73 -2.60 5.80
N SER A 68 -2.81 -3.41 6.32
CA SER A 68 -3.16 -4.52 7.20
C SER A 68 -2.16 -4.69 8.31
N PHE A 69 -2.66 -5.26 9.40
CA PHE A 69 -1.87 -5.65 10.53
C PHE A 69 -2.28 -7.04 11.01
N ILE A 70 -1.29 -7.87 11.29
CA ILE A 70 -1.48 -9.19 11.84
C ILE A 70 -0.76 -9.22 13.19
N ASN A 71 -1.54 -9.30 14.25
CA ASN A 71 -1.00 -9.54 15.59
C ASN A 71 -0.57 -11.01 15.69
N GLN A 72 0.75 -11.25 15.79
CA GLN A 72 1.29 -12.58 16.04
C GLN A 72 2.33 -12.49 17.16
N GLN A 73 2.35 -13.50 18.02
CA GLN A 73 3.22 -13.52 19.17
C GLN A 73 4.70 -13.44 18.75
N ASN A 74 5.33 -12.29 19.02
CA ASN A 74 6.72 -11.97 18.67
C ASN A 74 7.04 -11.86 17.17
N ASP A 75 6.04 -11.74 16.29
CA ASP A 75 6.24 -11.56 14.85
C ASP A 75 5.06 -10.82 14.20
N ASN A 76 4.75 -9.63 14.72
CA ASN A 76 3.73 -8.79 14.10
C ASN A 76 4.11 -8.45 12.65
N ILE A 77 3.09 -8.38 11.80
CA ILE A 77 3.25 -8.05 10.39
C ILE A 77 2.40 -6.83 10.10
N ALA A 78 3.01 -5.77 9.60
CA ALA A 78 2.31 -4.62 9.04
C ALA A 78 2.54 -4.56 7.53
N ASN A 79 1.48 -4.27 6.77
CA ASN A 79 1.56 -4.04 5.33
C ASN A 79 0.83 -2.76 4.95
N ALA A 80 1.31 -2.11 3.90
CA ALA A 80 0.61 -1.04 3.22
C ALA A 80 0.83 -1.19 1.72
N HIS A 81 -0.21 -1.05 0.91
CA HIS A 81 -0.07 -1.00 -0.53
C HIS A 81 -0.97 0.05 -1.16
N VAL A 82 -0.54 0.50 -2.33
CA VAL A 82 -1.32 1.33 -3.24
C VAL A 82 -1.39 0.62 -4.58
N GLN A 83 -2.59 0.50 -5.12
CA GLN A 83 -2.83 0.10 -6.51
C GLN A 83 -3.11 1.37 -7.30
N ILE A 84 -2.32 1.60 -8.34
CA ILE A 84 -2.35 2.86 -9.09
C ILE A 84 -2.29 2.58 -10.59
N VAL A 85 -2.77 3.53 -11.38
CA VAL A 85 -2.43 3.59 -12.81
C VAL A 85 -0.92 3.75 -12.93
N SER A 86 -0.30 2.95 -13.78
CA SER A 86 1.15 2.98 -14.00
C SER A 86 1.56 4.36 -14.54
N PRO A 87 2.51 5.06 -13.89
CA PRO A 87 2.98 6.36 -14.36
C PRO A 87 3.60 6.33 -15.77
N ASP A 88 4.14 5.18 -16.16
CA ASP A 88 4.80 4.97 -17.46
C ASP A 88 3.82 4.58 -18.58
N ASP A 89 2.64 4.06 -18.22
CA ASP A 89 1.71 3.47 -19.18
C ASP A 89 0.28 3.51 -18.62
N LYS A 90 -0.53 4.43 -19.14
CA LYS A 90 -1.88 4.68 -18.63
C LYS A 90 -2.85 3.51 -18.82
N ASP A 91 -2.52 2.51 -19.63
CA ASP A 91 -3.31 1.30 -19.87
C ASP A 91 -2.91 0.13 -18.94
N LYS A 92 -1.95 0.35 -18.04
CA LYS A 92 -1.52 -0.63 -17.04
C LYS A 92 -1.79 -0.17 -15.63
N MET A 93 -2.00 -1.16 -14.76
CA MET A 93 -2.12 -0.96 -13.31
C MET A 93 -1.01 -1.70 -12.58
N VAL A 94 -0.51 -1.09 -11.50
CA VAL A 94 0.59 -1.60 -10.70
C VAL A 94 0.29 -1.47 -9.22
N GLN A 95 0.78 -2.41 -8.43
CA GLN A 95 0.76 -2.33 -6.97
C GLN A 95 2.16 -2.06 -6.45
N TYR A 96 2.27 -1.06 -5.58
CA TYR A 96 3.47 -0.84 -4.77
C TYR A 96 3.13 -1.20 -3.33
N SER A 97 3.87 -2.16 -2.78
CA SER A 97 3.64 -2.69 -1.44
C SER A 97 4.83 -2.43 -0.54
N TRP A 98 4.54 -2.17 0.72
CA TRP A 98 5.47 -2.16 1.83
C TRP A 98 5.04 -3.22 2.84
N SER A 99 6.02 -3.92 3.41
CA SER A 99 5.80 -4.87 4.50
C SER A 99 6.91 -4.76 5.55
N ASP A 100 6.54 -4.87 6.82
CA ASP A 100 7.50 -4.95 7.93
C ASP A 100 7.09 -6.03 8.94
N MET A 101 8.04 -6.94 9.21
CA MET A 101 7.92 -8.07 10.14
C MET A 101 9.30 -8.42 10.69
N LYS A 102 9.40 -9.17 11.79
CA LYS A 102 10.66 -9.37 12.53
C LYS A 102 11.87 -9.75 11.67
N ASP A 103 11.69 -10.72 10.78
CA ASP A 103 12.77 -11.26 9.93
C ASP A 103 12.90 -10.52 8.59
N ARG A 104 11.94 -9.66 8.24
CA ARG A 104 11.87 -8.96 6.95
C ARG A 104 11.49 -7.49 7.17
N ARG A 105 12.51 -6.70 7.50
CA ARG A 105 12.33 -5.32 7.91
C ARG A 105 12.21 -4.37 6.70
N ASN A 106 11.20 -3.50 6.72
CA ASN A 106 11.03 -2.38 5.78
C ASN A 106 11.20 -2.75 4.29
N MET A 107 10.50 -3.80 3.86
CA MET A 107 10.58 -4.32 2.49
C MET A 107 9.61 -3.61 1.56
N TYR A 108 10.02 -3.44 0.30
CA TYR A 108 9.19 -2.86 -0.76
C TYR A 108 9.18 -3.77 -1.98
N GLU A 109 8.01 -3.96 -2.56
CA GLU A 109 7.78 -4.84 -3.72
C GLU A 109 6.85 -4.14 -4.73
N ARG A 110 7.02 -4.45 -6.02
CA ARG A 110 6.18 -3.98 -7.13
C ARG A 110 5.55 -5.18 -7.82
N PHE A 111 4.26 -5.08 -8.11
CA PHE A 111 3.51 -6.09 -8.86
C PHE A 111 2.80 -5.44 -10.04
N GLU A 112 2.75 -6.16 -11.16
CA GLU A 112 1.89 -5.80 -12.29
C GLU A 112 0.51 -6.42 -12.06
N LEU A 113 -0.54 -5.64 -12.26
CA LEU A 113 -1.91 -6.07 -12.02
C LEU A 113 -2.65 -6.30 -13.34
N THR A 114 -3.51 -7.30 -13.35
CA THR A 114 -4.47 -7.54 -14.44
C THR A 114 -5.84 -7.14 -13.93
N VAL A 115 -6.49 -6.22 -14.63
CA VAL A 115 -7.86 -5.80 -14.34
C VAL A 115 -8.80 -6.68 -15.15
N ALA A 116 -9.86 -7.19 -14.53
CA ALA A 116 -10.86 -8.03 -15.20
C ALA A 116 -12.27 -7.65 -14.74
N THR A 117 -13.25 -7.83 -15.61
CA THR A 117 -14.65 -7.59 -15.22
C THR A 117 -15.21 -8.75 -14.39
N HIS A 118 -16.27 -8.48 -13.61
CA HIS A 118 -16.92 -9.48 -12.76
C HIS A 118 -17.68 -10.57 -13.56
N LEU A 119 -17.90 -10.34 -14.86
CA LEU A 119 -18.59 -11.23 -15.78
C LEU A 119 -17.58 -11.73 -16.82
N ASP A 120 -17.04 -12.93 -16.58
CA ASP A 120 -16.27 -13.75 -17.52
C ASP A 120 -14.92 -13.20 -18.03
N ASN A 121 -13.85 -13.27 -17.22
CA ASN A 121 -12.42 -13.33 -17.64
C ASN A 121 -11.89 -12.31 -18.68
N ASP A 122 -12.68 -11.33 -19.09
CA ASP A 122 -12.31 -10.34 -20.08
C ASP A 122 -11.40 -9.34 -19.39
N VAL A 123 -10.13 -9.38 -19.81
CA VAL A 123 -9.10 -8.47 -19.35
C VAL A 123 -9.45 -7.08 -19.83
N VAL A 124 -9.50 -6.15 -18.88
CA VAL A 124 -9.60 -4.72 -19.14
C VAL A 124 -8.18 -4.19 -19.28
N ASP A 125 -7.74 -4.00 -20.51
CA ASP A 125 -6.37 -3.61 -20.87
C ASP A 125 -6.25 -2.18 -21.39
N THR A 126 -7.25 -1.34 -21.12
CA THR A 126 -7.26 0.08 -21.49
C THR A 126 -7.70 0.95 -20.34
N TYR A 127 -7.14 2.15 -20.26
CA TYR A 127 -7.51 3.18 -19.29
C TYR A 127 -9.03 3.43 -19.28
N GLU A 128 -9.63 3.58 -20.46
CA GLU A 128 -11.06 3.85 -20.60
C GLU A 128 -11.93 2.75 -20.02
N GLY A 129 -11.45 1.51 -20.02
CA GLY A 129 -12.18 0.37 -19.48
C GLY A 129 -12.17 0.30 -17.95
N TYR A 130 -11.18 0.91 -17.28
CA TYR A 130 -11.08 0.87 -15.81
C TYR A 130 -11.15 2.23 -15.12
N LYS A 131 -11.14 3.36 -15.83
CA LYS A 131 -11.14 4.71 -15.23
C LYS A 131 -12.28 4.94 -14.24
N ASP A 132 -13.40 4.24 -14.42
CA ASP A 132 -14.56 4.39 -13.56
C ASP A 132 -14.35 3.77 -12.16
N MET A 133 -13.32 2.94 -11.93
CA MET A 133 -12.95 2.47 -10.59
C MET A 133 -11.91 3.36 -9.89
N LEU A 134 -11.40 4.38 -10.59
CA LEU A 134 -10.31 5.23 -10.09
C LEU A 134 -10.83 6.39 -9.24
N PHE A 135 -9.96 6.85 -8.33
CA PHE A 135 -10.11 8.04 -7.50
C PHE A 135 -8.76 8.75 -7.31
N ASP A 136 -8.79 10.03 -6.95
CA ASP A 136 -7.59 10.85 -6.78
C ASP A 136 -7.29 11.10 -5.30
N TYR A 137 -6.10 11.63 -5.00
CA TYR A 137 -5.70 11.94 -3.62
C TYR A 137 -6.67 12.93 -2.94
N GLY A 138 -7.28 13.83 -3.70
CA GLY A 138 -8.25 14.80 -3.20
C GLY A 138 -9.50 14.14 -2.61
N ASP A 139 -9.96 13.04 -3.23
CA ASP A 139 -11.17 12.31 -2.80
C ASP A 139 -10.96 11.61 -1.46
N ILE A 140 -9.73 11.18 -1.20
CA ILE A 140 -9.42 10.33 -0.04
C ILE A 140 -8.87 11.07 1.17
N LYS A 141 -8.49 12.35 1.00
CA LYS A 141 -7.74 13.11 2.01
C LYS A 141 -8.40 13.08 3.38
N VAL A 142 -9.72 13.26 3.43
CA VAL A 142 -10.50 13.26 4.68
C VAL A 142 -10.42 11.91 5.41
N TYR A 143 -10.43 10.80 4.67
CA TYR A 143 -10.34 9.46 5.25
C TYR A 143 -8.95 9.18 5.82
N LEU A 144 -7.89 9.65 5.17
CA LEU A 144 -6.52 9.52 5.68
C LEU A 144 -6.31 10.37 6.94
N GLU A 145 -6.87 11.57 6.99
CA GLU A 145 -6.75 12.47 8.16
C GLU A 145 -7.50 11.93 9.39
N ASN A 146 -8.62 11.23 9.18
CA ASN A 146 -9.47 10.71 10.25
C ASN A 146 -9.24 9.23 10.58
N LEU A 147 -8.28 8.54 9.96
CA LEU A 147 -7.99 7.13 10.24
C LEU A 147 -7.76 6.82 11.74
N PRO A 148 -6.99 7.61 12.51
CA PRO A 148 -6.85 7.39 13.95
C PRO A 148 -8.18 7.41 14.71
N THR A 149 -9.12 8.26 14.28
CA THR A 149 -10.48 8.31 14.84
C THR A 149 -11.21 7.00 14.56
N TYR A 150 -11.15 6.50 13.33
CA TYR A 150 -11.78 5.23 12.97
C TYR A 150 -11.19 4.05 13.75
N CYS A 151 -9.87 4.01 13.94
CA CYS A 151 -9.21 2.98 14.75
C CYS A 151 -9.80 2.93 16.16
N LYS A 152 -9.93 4.09 16.81
CA LYS A 152 -10.50 4.20 18.14
C LYS A 152 -11.97 3.78 18.18
N GLU A 153 -12.79 4.32 17.29
CA GLU A 153 -14.23 4.05 17.24
C GLU A 153 -14.52 2.58 16.93
N ALA A 154 -13.80 1.99 15.98
CA ALA A 154 -13.99 0.60 15.57
C ALA A 154 -13.62 -0.36 16.71
N LEU A 155 -12.54 -0.10 17.44
CA LEU A 155 -12.16 -0.86 18.63
C LEU A 155 -13.22 -0.74 19.73
N GLU A 156 -13.75 0.45 19.99
CA GLU A 156 -14.81 0.66 20.97
C GLU A 156 -16.10 -0.07 20.58
N ALA A 157 -16.59 0.14 19.37
CA ALA A 157 -17.79 -0.50 18.83
C ALA A 157 -17.66 -2.03 18.74
N SER A 158 -16.44 -2.56 18.57
CA SER A 158 -16.21 -4.00 18.53
C SER A 158 -16.57 -4.70 19.84
N GLY A 159 -16.43 -4.00 20.97
CA GLY A 159 -16.54 -4.58 22.30
C GLY A 159 -15.34 -5.45 22.69
N TYR A 160 -14.30 -5.55 21.85
CA TYR A 160 -13.11 -6.35 22.13
C TYR A 160 -12.14 -5.66 23.09
N LYS A 161 -12.22 -4.32 23.23
CA LYS A 161 -11.40 -3.53 24.16
C LYS A 161 -9.90 -3.82 23.99
N ASP A 162 -9.19 -4.11 25.07
CA ASP A 162 -7.77 -4.46 25.13
C ASP A 162 -7.42 -5.78 24.41
N LYS A 163 -8.43 -6.59 24.09
CA LYS A 163 -8.29 -7.83 23.31
C LYS A 163 -8.51 -7.64 21.81
N GLY A 164 -8.89 -6.43 21.38
CA GLY A 164 -9.02 -6.07 19.97
C GLY A 164 -7.72 -5.52 19.39
N TYR A 165 -7.61 -5.55 18.07
CA TYR A 165 -6.66 -4.76 17.29
C TYR A 165 -7.26 -4.44 15.91
N ILE A 166 -6.86 -3.33 15.31
CA ILE A 166 -7.22 -2.99 13.93
C ILE A 166 -6.41 -3.88 12.99
N CYS A 167 -7.10 -4.66 12.15
CA CYS A 167 -6.45 -5.63 11.28
C CYS A 167 -6.35 -5.18 9.82
N ASP A 168 -7.18 -4.24 9.39
CA ASP A 168 -7.13 -3.70 8.04
C ASP A 168 -7.84 -2.35 7.95
N PHE A 169 -7.44 -1.56 6.96
CA PHE A 169 -8.13 -0.38 6.48
C PHE A 169 -8.03 -0.35 4.95
N MET A 170 -9.15 -0.15 4.28
CA MET A 170 -9.26 -0.21 2.82
C MET A 170 -10.00 1.01 2.29
N ILE A 171 -9.47 1.61 1.24
CA ILE A 171 -10.13 2.64 0.44
C ILE A 171 -10.18 2.16 -1.01
N SER A 172 -11.38 2.11 -1.54
CA SER A 172 -11.69 1.99 -2.96
C SER A 172 -12.67 3.12 -3.34
N LYS A 173 -12.96 3.29 -4.63
CA LYS A 173 -13.89 4.34 -5.08
C LYS A 173 -15.28 4.24 -4.41
N ASP A 174 -15.79 3.03 -4.26
CA ASP A 174 -17.17 2.78 -3.83
C ASP A 174 -17.29 2.41 -2.35
N ASP A 175 -16.17 2.08 -1.69
CA ASP A 175 -16.20 1.61 -0.31
C ASP A 175 -14.93 2.01 0.44
N VAL A 176 -15.14 2.49 1.67
CA VAL A 176 -14.09 2.71 2.65
C VAL A 176 -14.47 1.95 3.91
N ASN A 177 -13.57 1.10 4.39
CA ASN A 177 -13.87 0.25 5.54
C ASN A 177 -12.64 0.02 6.43
N ILE A 178 -12.93 -0.35 7.68
CA ILE A 178 -11.93 -0.67 8.71
C ILE A 178 -12.30 -1.98 9.40
N GLY A 179 -11.32 -2.88 9.50
CA GLY A 179 -11.44 -4.19 10.13
C GLY A 179 -10.87 -4.23 11.54
N VAL A 180 -11.55 -4.94 12.43
CA VAL A 180 -11.11 -5.22 13.81
C VAL A 180 -11.14 -6.72 14.05
N LYS A 181 -10.06 -7.25 14.63
CA LYS A 181 -9.96 -8.66 15.06
C LYS A 181 -9.72 -8.80 16.56
N HIS A 182 -10.23 -9.89 17.12
CA HIS A 182 -9.86 -10.32 18.46
C HIS A 182 -8.49 -11.04 18.43
N LYS A 183 -7.63 -10.77 19.42
CA LYS A 183 -6.27 -11.34 19.52
C LYS A 183 -6.27 -12.88 19.64
N ASP A 184 -7.23 -13.44 20.37
CA ASP A 184 -7.32 -14.90 20.61
C ASP A 184 -8.10 -15.70 19.52
N GLY A 185 -8.28 -15.13 18.32
CA GLY A 185 -8.72 -15.87 17.12
C GLY A 185 -10.23 -15.85 16.78
N GLY A 186 -10.50 -15.91 15.47
CA GLY A 186 -11.79 -16.22 14.82
C GLY A 186 -12.80 -15.09 14.66
N PHE A 187 -12.83 -14.13 15.58
CA PHE A 187 -13.84 -13.07 15.56
C PHE A 187 -13.29 -11.81 14.90
N SER A 188 -13.97 -11.37 13.85
CA SER A 188 -13.72 -10.11 13.17
C SER A 188 -15.00 -9.32 12.99
N LYS A 189 -14.87 -7.99 12.99
CA LYS A 189 -15.91 -7.05 12.59
C LYS A 189 -15.32 -6.09 11.58
N THR A 190 -16.13 -5.67 10.62
CA THR A 190 -15.77 -4.65 9.64
C THR A 190 -16.81 -3.56 9.71
N TYR A 191 -16.35 -2.30 9.74
CA TYR A 191 -17.20 -1.13 9.74
C TYR A 191 -16.95 -0.34 8.46
N LYS A 192 -18.04 0.11 7.83
CA LYS A 192 -17.95 1.11 6.76
C LYS A 192 -17.61 2.46 7.39
N ILE A 193 -16.93 3.31 6.64
CA ILE A 193 -16.77 4.71 7.00
C ILE A 193 -17.93 5.51 6.39
N SER A 194 -18.40 6.51 7.12
CA SER A 194 -19.42 7.44 6.66
C SER A 194 -18.96 8.21 5.42
N ASN A 195 -19.90 8.60 4.56
CA ASN A 195 -19.59 9.30 3.30
C ASN A 195 -18.98 10.70 3.50
N ASP A 196 -19.17 11.31 4.68
CA ASP A 196 -18.52 12.58 5.05
C ASP A 196 -17.09 12.37 5.58
N GLY A 197 -16.67 11.12 5.71
CA GLY A 197 -15.37 10.72 6.21
C GLY A 197 -15.11 11.20 7.63
N GLN A 198 -16.13 11.30 8.50
CA GLN A 198 -15.92 11.76 9.87
C GLN A 198 -15.89 10.61 10.89
N HIS A 199 -16.73 9.59 10.69
CA HIS A 199 -16.95 8.52 11.66
C HIS A 199 -17.15 7.14 11.00
N ILE A 200 -17.02 6.07 11.79
CA ILE A 200 -17.50 4.76 11.35
C ILE A 200 -19.04 4.70 11.34
N VAL A 201 -19.61 3.82 10.53
CA VAL A 201 -21.03 3.47 10.55
C VAL A 201 -21.22 2.26 11.47
N VAL A 202 -21.84 2.48 12.63
CA VAL A 202 -22.20 1.41 13.57
C VAL A 202 -23.59 0.88 13.23
N PRO A 203 -23.75 -0.42 12.93
CA PRO A 203 -25.07 -1.02 12.74
C PRO A 203 -25.91 -0.94 14.03
N GLU A 204 -27.20 -0.60 13.88
CA GLU A 204 -28.18 -0.60 14.98
C GLU A 204 -28.39 -1.98 15.62
#